data_AF-K1Z1G8-F1
#
_entry.id   AF-K1Z1G8-F1
#
_cell.length_a   1.000
_cell.length_b   1.000
_cell.length_c   1.000
_cell.angle_alpha   90.00
_cell.angle_beta   90.00
_cell.angle_gamma   90.00
#
_symmetry.space_group_name_H-M   'P 1'
#
loop_
_entity.id
_entity.type
_entity.pdbx_description
1 polymer ?
#
loop_
_entity_poly.entity_id
_entity_poly.type
_entity_poly.pdbx_seq_one_letter_code
_entity_poly.pdbx_strand_id
1 'polypeptide(L)' 'MIAVDGDGTKTVPLEDVVGKRNLVPKDHPWVRAARSVGTCLGD' A
#
# COMPACT_ATOMS: atom_id res chain seq x y z
N MET A 1 2.04 8.87 10.69
CA MET A 1 1.64 7.74 9.81
C MET A 1 2.91 7.20 9.14
N ILE A 2 2.91 5.96 8.63
CA ILE A 2 4.01 5.44 7.81
C ILE A 2 3.52 5.33 6.37
N ALA A 3 4.33 5.79 5.42
CA ALA A 3 4.08 5.71 3.99
C ALA A 3 5.16 4.89 3.29
N VAL A 4 4.80 4.28 2.17
CA VAL A 4 5.75 3.64 1.26
C VAL A 4 6.47 4.74 0.46
N ASP A 5 7.79 4.60 0.32
CA ASP A 5 8.67 5.50 -0.42
C ASP A 5 9.61 4.68 -1.30
N GLY A 6 9.19 4.46 -2.55
CA GLY A 6 9.85 3.48 -3.43
C GLY A 6 9.79 2.08 -2.83
N ASP A 7 10.95 1.46 -2.64
CA ASP A 7 11.09 0.14 -2.01
C ASP A 7 11.21 0.19 -0.47
N GLY A 8 11.14 1.38 0.12
CA GLY A 8 11.29 1.61 1.55
C GLY A 8 10.03 2.15 2.24
N THR A 9 10.18 2.51 3.51
CA THR A 9 9.13 3.16 4.30
C THR A 9 9.67 4.40 4.99
N LYS A 10 8.85 5.45 5.09
CA LYS A 10 9.18 6.66 5.87
C LYS A 10 8.02 7.10 6.74
N THR A 11 8.34 7.81 7.82
CA THR A 11 7.33 8.51 8.62
C THR A 11 6.85 9.74 7.88
N VAL A 12 5.54 9.97 7.91
CA VAL A 12 4.91 11.17 7.34
C VAL A 12 3.95 11.82 8.34
N PRO A 13 3.88 13.16 8.36
CA PRO A 13 2.89 13.91 9.14
C PRO A 13 1.46 13.46 8.82
N LEU A 14 0.56 13.58 9.80
CA LEU A 14 -0.83 13.17 9.61
C LEU A 14 -1.59 14.15 8.71
N GLU A 15 -1.31 15.45 8.82
CA GLU A 15 -1.87 16.48 7.94
C GLU A 15 -1.64 16.22 6.45
N ASP A 16 -0.51 15.59 6.10
CA ASP A 16 -0.15 15.29 4.70
C ASP A 16 -0.94 14.12 4.10
N VAL A 17 -1.57 13.28 4.92
CA VAL A 17 -2.26 12.05 4.48
C VAL A 17 -3.77 12.14 4.64
N VAL A 18 -4.26 13.06 5.48
CA VAL A 18 -5.69 13.28 5.68
C VAL A 18 -6.35 13.63 4.34
N GLY A 19 -7.42 12.91 4.02
CA GLY A 19 -8.18 13.09 2.77
C GLY A 19 -7.55 12.45 1.53
N LYS A 20 -6.32 11.93 1.59
CA LYS A 20 -5.67 11.25 0.46
C LYS A 20 -5.95 9.75 0.52
N ARG A 21 -6.59 9.22 -0.53
CA ARG A 21 -6.83 7.78 -0.71
C ARG A 21 -5.96 7.23 -1.83
N ASN A 22 -4.88 6.55 -1.44
CA ASN A 22 -4.03 5.81 -2.35
C ASN A 22 -4.64 4.41 -2.60
N LEU A 23 -5.64 4.35 -3.50
CA LEU A 23 -6.26 3.08 -3.85
C LEU A 23 -5.26 2.19 -4.58
N VAL A 24 -5.14 0.95 -4.11
CA VAL A 24 -4.28 -0.06 -4.72
C VAL A 24 -5.08 -0.81 -5.79
N PRO A 25 -4.69 -0.77 -7.07
CA PRO A 25 -5.35 -1.51 -8.14
C PRO A 25 -5.25 -3.03 -7.94
N LYS A 26 -6.21 -3.80 -8.49
CA LYS A 26 -6.25 -5.27 -8.36
C LYS A 26 -5.08 -5.99 -9.04
N ASP A 27 -4.46 -5.35 -10.02
CA ASP A 27 -3.29 -5.83 -10.76
C ASP A 27 -1.96 -5.29 -10.19
N HIS A 28 -2.01 -4.55 -9.08
CA HIS A 28 -0.81 -4.04 -8.42
C HIS A 28 0.13 -5.19 -7.99
N PRO A 29 1.46 -5.02 -8.10
CA PRO A 29 2.44 -6.06 -7.77
C PRO A 29 2.24 -6.69 -6.39
N TRP A 30 1.89 -5.90 -5.37
CA TRP A 30 1.62 -6.43 -4.02
C TRP A 30 0.43 -7.38 -3.97
N VAL A 31 -0.65 -7.07 -4.67
CA VAL A 31 -1.85 -7.93 -4.71
C VAL A 31 -1.55 -9.21 -5.47
N ARG A 32 -0.83 -9.11 -6.60
CA ARG A 32 -0.37 -10.27 -7.37
C ARG A 32 0.55 -11.18 -6.54
N ALA A 33 1.50 -10.60 -5.82
CA ALA A 33 2.41 -11.33 -4.95
C ALA A 33 1.66 -12.05 -3.82
N ALA A 34 0.72 -11.36 -3.17
CA ALA A 34 -0.12 -11.95 -2.13
C ALA A 34 -0.86 -13.19 -2.64
N ARG A 35 -1.56 -13.08 -3.78
CA ARG A 35 -2.27 -14.21 -4.39
C ARG A 35 -1.33 -15.36 -4.76
N SER A 36 -0.12 -15.06 -5.24
CA SER A 36 0.84 -16.08 -5.66
C SER A 36 1.33 -16.99 -4.52
N VAL A 37 1.29 -16.50 -3.28
CA VAL A 37 1.63 -17.28 -2.08
C VAL A 37 0.38 -17.76 -1.31
N GLY A 38 -0.81 -17.61 -1.90
CA GLY A 38 -2.07 -18.03 -1.29
C GLY A 38 -2.56 -17.13 -0.15
N THR A 39 -2.08 -15.88 -0.04
CA THR A 39 -2.58 -14.88 0.91
C THR A 39 -3.42 -13.81 0.22
N CYS A 40 -4.05 -12.91 0.98
CA CYS A 40 -4.81 -11.78 0.44
C CYS A 40 -4.56 -10.49 1.23
N LEU A 41 -4.81 -9.35 0.58
CA LEU A 41 -4.74 -8.00 1.17
C LEU A 41 -6.14 -7.37 1.29
N GLY A 42 -7.17 -8.20 1.51
CA GLY A 42 -8.58 -7.79 1.54
C GLY A 42 -9.30 -7.85 0.20
N ASP A 43 -8.82 -8.72 -0.72
CA ASP A 43 -9.59 -9.22 -1.87
C ASP A 43 -10.60 -10.28 -1.42
#